data_AF-A0A2S5MSY2-F1
#
_entry.id   AF-A0A2S5MSY2-F1
#
_cell.length_a   1.000
_cell.length_b   1.000
_cell.length_c   1.000
_cell.angle_alpha   90.00
_cell.angle_beta   90.00
_cell.angle_gamma   90.00
#
_symmetry.space_group_name_H-M   'P 1'
#
loop_
_entity.id
_entity.type
_entity.pdbx_description
1 polymer ?
#
loop_
_entity_poly.entity_id
_entity_poly.type
_entity_poly.pdbx_seq_one_letter_code
_entity_poly.pdbx_strand_id
1 'polypeptide(L)'
;MFALTAFGVAGSIGAQAQGVSCRTDSFGTTRCDNGQTFRTDSFGTTRDNNGNSWRTDSFGTTRGSDGTTYRTDSFGTTRDDHGNSWRTDSFGNTRGSNGTTCRTDSFGTTRCN
;
A
#
# COMPACT_ATOMS: atom_id res chain seq x y z
N MET A 1 11.81 -15.59 -3.83
CA MET A 1 10.51 -15.54 -3.15
C MET A 1 10.27 -14.09 -2.73
N PHE A 2 9.97 -13.23 -3.71
CA PHE A 2 9.68 -11.82 -3.43
C PHE A 2 8.23 -11.77 -2.97
N ALA A 3 8.04 -11.52 -1.67
CA ALA A 3 6.73 -11.36 -1.08
C ALA A 3 5.99 -10.28 -1.85
N LEU A 4 4.89 -10.69 -2.47
CA LEU A 4 3.89 -9.84 -3.06
C LEU A 4 3.27 -9.01 -1.91
N THR A 5 3.91 -7.93 -1.49
CA THR A 5 3.24 -6.89 -0.69
C THR A 5 2.31 -6.17 -1.66
N ALA A 6 1.14 -6.79 -1.83
CA ALA A 6 0.06 -6.36 -2.68
C ALA A 6 -0.24 -4.89 -2.45
N PHE A 7 0.01 -4.06 -3.46
CA PHE A 7 -0.45 -2.67 -3.57
C PHE A 7 -1.97 -2.59 -3.79
N GLY A 8 -2.73 -3.38 -3.03
CA GLY A 8 -4.12 -3.19 -2.62
C GLY A 8 -4.30 -3.21 -1.09
N VAL A 9 -3.20 -3.39 -0.37
CA VAL A 9 -3.02 -3.16 1.08
C VAL A 9 -1.64 -2.52 1.34
N ALA A 10 -0.95 -2.09 0.29
CA ALA A 10 0.40 -1.53 0.34
C ALA A 10 0.49 -0.15 -0.30
N GLY A 11 -0.62 0.56 -0.47
CA GLY A 11 -0.58 2.03 -0.41
C GLY A 11 -0.37 2.43 1.05
N SER A 12 0.86 2.74 1.44
CA SER A 12 1.23 3.34 2.74
C SER A 12 0.89 2.58 4.04
N ILE A 13 1.73 1.62 4.44
CA ILE A 13 2.31 1.67 5.82
C ILE A 13 3.79 2.00 5.69
N GLY A 14 4.01 3.03 4.91
CA GLY A 14 5.27 3.64 4.67
C GLY A 14 5.05 4.97 3.99
N ALA A 15 4.09 5.78 4.47
CA ALA A 15 4.02 7.19 4.12
C ALA A 15 3.09 8.07 4.98
N GLN A 16 3.58 8.47 6.14
CA GLN A 16 3.31 9.71 6.90
C GLN A 16 2.01 10.51 6.73
N ALA A 17 1.24 10.53 7.82
CA ALA A 17 0.74 11.74 8.45
C ALA A 17 0.41 11.39 9.91
N GLN A 18 0.98 12.10 10.89
CA GLN A 18 0.51 12.15 12.29
C GLN A 18 0.18 10.80 12.98
N GLY A 19 1.17 10.09 13.50
CA GLY A 19 0.97 9.21 14.67
C GLY A 19 -0.06 8.07 14.56
N VAL A 20 -0.28 7.49 13.38
CA VAL A 20 -1.18 6.33 13.24
C VAL A 20 -0.40 5.01 13.39
N SER A 21 -0.69 4.25 14.44
CA SER A 21 -0.16 2.92 14.73
C SER A 21 -1.18 1.82 14.38
N CYS A 22 -0.74 0.82 13.61
CA CYS A 22 -1.58 -0.30 13.19
C CYS A 22 -1.05 -1.64 13.71
N ARG A 23 -1.95 -2.56 14.06
CA ARG A 23 -1.64 -3.93 14.49
C ARG A 23 -2.49 -4.95 13.75
N THR A 24 -1.87 -6.01 13.27
CA THR A 24 -2.54 -7.14 12.62
C THR A 24 -2.66 -8.30 13.61
N ASP A 25 -3.87 -8.85 13.74
CA ASP A 25 -4.11 -10.02 14.58
C ASP A 25 -3.87 -11.36 13.85
N SER A 26 -3.91 -12.46 14.60
CA SER A 26 -3.71 -13.82 14.07
C SER A 26 -4.78 -14.25 13.06
N PHE A 27 -5.89 -13.50 12.95
CA PHE A 27 -6.95 -13.74 11.97
C PHE A 27 -6.78 -12.87 10.71
N GLY A 28 -5.67 -12.14 10.58
CA GLY A 28 -5.37 -11.30 9.43
C GLY A 28 -6.18 -10.00 9.39
N THR A 29 -6.74 -9.57 10.53
CA THR A 29 -7.41 -8.27 10.63
C THR A 29 -6.42 -7.23 11.16
N THR A 30 -6.21 -6.18 10.38
CA THR A 30 -5.39 -5.03 10.77
C THR A 30 -6.28 -3.94 11.37
N ARG A 31 -5.91 -3.42 12.53
CA ARG A 31 -6.60 -2.30 13.18
C ARG A 31 -5.61 -1.17 13.45
N CYS A 32 -6.00 0.05 13.13
CA CYS A 32 -5.24 1.25 13.35
C CYS A 32 -5.88 2.10 14.47
N ASP A 33 -5.07 2.83 15.22
CA ASP A 33 -5.50 3.75 16.28
C ASP A 33 -6.33 4.94 15.80
N ASN A 34 -6.26 5.28 14.51
CA ASN A 34 -7.18 6.22 13.85
C ASN A 34 -8.58 5.61 13.55
N GLY A 35 -8.85 4.38 13.99
CA GLY A 35 -10.13 3.70 13.79
C GLY A 35 -10.29 3.01 12.43
N GLN A 36 -9.28 3.05 11.56
CA GLN A 36 -9.28 2.30 10.31
C GLN A 36 -9.05 0.80 10.58
N THR A 37 -9.78 -0.06 9.87
CA THR A 37 -9.61 -1.51 9.96
C THR A 37 -9.57 -2.12 8.57
N PHE A 38 -8.66 -3.06 8.35
CA PHE A 38 -8.50 -3.78 7.09
C PHE A 38 -8.60 -5.28 7.32
N ARG A 39 -9.24 -5.99 6.39
CA ARG A 39 -9.31 -7.46 6.43
C ARG A 39 -9.20 -8.04 5.02
N THR A 40 -8.32 -9.01 4.86
CA THR A 40 -8.18 -9.78 3.62
C THR A 40 -8.93 -11.10 3.73
N ASP A 41 -9.74 -11.43 2.74
CA ASP A 41 -10.45 -12.71 2.66
C ASP A 41 -9.62 -13.81 1.97
N SER A 42 -10.13 -15.04 1.98
CA SER A 42 -9.47 -16.20 1.37
C SER A 42 -9.34 -16.11 -0.16
N PHE A 43 -10.07 -15.20 -0.80
CA PHE A 43 -9.97 -14.93 -2.24
C PHE A 43 -8.98 -13.81 -2.56
N GLY A 44 -8.28 -13.28 -1.54
CA GLY A 44 -7.28 -12.22 -1.68
C GLY A 44 -7.88 -10.82 -1.86
N THR A 45 -9.16 -10.63 -1.54
CA THR A 45 -9.78 -9.31 -1.54
C THR A 45 -9.61 -8.67 -0.17
N THR A 46 -9.04 -7.47 -0.12
CA THR A 46 -8.95 -6.69 1.12
C THR A 46 -10.04 -5.65 1.17
N ARG A 47 -10.65 -5.47 2.34
CA ARG A 47 -11.69 -4.45 2.57
C ARG A 47 -11.35 -3.60 3.78
N ASP A 48 -11.73 -2.33 3.73
CA ASP A 48 -11.69 -1.44 4.89
C ASP A 48 -13.08 -1.32 5.57
N ASN A 49 -13.15 -0.56 6.67
CA ASN A 49 -14.41 -0.24 7.36
C ASN A 49 -15.20 0.92 6.74
N ASN A 50 -14.68 1.56 5.69
CA ASN A 50 -15.34 2.60 4.91
C ASN A 50 -16.07 2.04 3.69
N GLY A 51 -15.98 0.73 3.45
CA GLY A 51 -16.62 0.03 2.34
C GLY A 51 -15.76 -0.02 1.08
N ASN A 52 -14.50 0.41 1.13
CA ASN A 52 -13.57 0.24 0.03
C ASN A 52 -13.04 -1.19 0.00
N SER A 53 -12.74 -1.67 -1.20
CA SER A 53 -12.15 -2.98 -1.41
C SER A 53 -11.09 -2.95 -2.50
N TRP A 54 -10.06 -3.78 -2.35
CA TRP A 54 -8.99 -3.91 -3.31
C TRP A 54 -8.67 -5.38 -3.56
N ARG A 55 -8.39 -5.70 -4.83
CA ARG A 55 -7.97 -7.05 -5.23
C ARG A 55 -6.89 -6.97 -6.30
N THR A 56 -5.84 -7.76 -6.13
CA THR A 56 -4.77 -7.92 -7.12
C THR A 56 -5.06 -9.14 -8.00
N ASP A 57 -4.98 -8.97 -9.32
CA ASP A 57 -5.15 -10.05 -10.29
C ASP A 57 -3.84 -10.84 -10.52
N SER A 58 -3.93 -11.91 -11.31
CA SER A 58 -2.79 -12.76 -11.66
C SER A 58 -1.71 -12.06 -12.47
N PHE A 59 -2.02 -10.90 -13.06
CA PHE A 59 -1.09 -10.09 -13.82
C PHE A 59 -0.45 -8.98 -12.97
N GLY A 60 -0.75 -8.94 -11.67
CA GLY A 60 -0.21 -7.97 -10.72
C GLY A 60 -0.90 -6.60 -10.76
N THR A 61 -2.07 -6.50 -11.38
CA THR A 61 -2.88 -5.27 -11.35
C THR A 61 -3.80 -5.31 -10.15
N THR A 62 -3.74 -4.29 -9.31
CA THR A 62 -4.69 -4.09 -8.22
C THR A 62 -5.81 -3.16 -8.66
N ARG A 63 -7.05 -3.53 -8.37
CA ARG A 63 -8.24 -2.69 -8.61
C ARG A 63 -8.95 -2.38 -7.29
N GLY A 64 -9.20 -1.09 -7.05
CA GLY A 64 -10.05 -0.56 -5.99
C GLY A 64 -11.53 -0.49 -6.40
N SER A 65 -12.43 -0.58 -5.44
CA SER A 65 -13.88 -0.40 -5.66
C SER A 65 -14.28 1.04 -6.01
N ASP A 66 -13.41 2.00 -5.69
CA ASP A 66 -13.52 3.40 -6.09
C ASP A 66 -13.14 3.65 -7.56
N GLY A 67 -12.73 2.61 -8.28
CA GLY A 67 -12.31 2.67 -9.68
C GLY A 67 -10.80 2.85 -9.85
N THR A 68 -10.05 3.09 -8.77
CA THR A 68 -8.59 3.24 -8.84
C THR A 68 -7.94 1.93 -9.28
N THR A 69 -6.87 2.02 -10.06
CA THR A 69 -6.06 0.84 -10.39
C THR A 69 -4.58 1.13 -10.21
N TYR A 70 -3.86 0.13 -9.69
CA TYR A 70 -2.43 0.21 -9.48
C TYR A 70 -1.74 -0.97 -10.17
N ARG A 71 -0.59 -0.73 -10.80
CA ARG A 71 0.22 -1.79 -11.40
C ARG A 71 1.69 -1.55 -11.16
N THR A 72 2.39 -2.57 -10.68
CA THR A 72 3.84 -2.57 -10.53
C THR A 72 4.48 -3.29 -11.71
N ASP A 73 5.44 -2.63 -12.37
CA ASP A 73 6.21 -3.25 -13.46
C ASP A 73 7.40 -4.08 -12.95
N SER A 74 8.07 -4.79 -13.87
CA SER A 74 9.23 -5.64 -13.57
C SER A 74 10.44 -4.87 -13.05
N PHE A 75 10.46 -3.54 -13.21
CA PHE A 75 11.51 -2.67 -12.69
C PHE A 75 11.16 -2.08 -11.31
N GLY A 76 10.03 -2.50 -10.73
CA GLY A 76 9.56 -2.07 -9.42
C GLY A 76 8.92 -0.69 -9.40
N THR A 77 8.49 -0.17 -10.55
CA THR A 77 7.73 1.09 -10.61
C THR A 77 6.23 0.80 -10.52
N THR A 78 5.57 1.36 -9.52
CA THR A 78 4.11 1.30 -9.39
C THR A 78 3.49 2.50 -10.07
N ARG A 79 2.44 2.31 -10.88
CA ARG A 79 1.67 3.39 -11.52
C ARG A 79 0.20 3.28 -11.15
N ASP A 80 -0.47 4.42 -11.02
CA ASP A 80 -1.93 4.48 -10.92
C ASP A 80 -2.59 4.83 -12.27
N ASP A 81 -3.92 4.79 -12.30
CA ASP A 81 -4.76 5.20 -13.43
C ASP A 81 -4.86 6.72 -13.62
N HIS A 82 -4.34 7.51 -12.67
CA HIS A 82 -4.32 8.96 -12.69
C HIS A 82 -3.01 9.53 -13.27
N GLY A 83 -2.10 8.66 -13.72
CA GLY A 83 -0.81 9.04 -14.30
C GLY A 83 0.28 9.29 -13.26
N ASN A 84 0.03 8.99 -11.98
CA ASN A 84 1.07 9.01 -10.96
C ASN A 84 1.89 7.73 -11.00
N SER A 85 3.15 7.85 -10.59
CA SER A 85 4.08 6.74 -10.50
C SER A 85 4.96 6.88 -9.27
N TRP A 86 5.28 5.76 -8.64
CA TRP A 86 6.16 5.69 -7.48
C TRP A 86 7.21 4.61 -7.67
N ARG A 87 8.43 4.91 -7.25
CA ARG A 87 9.52 3.94 -7.23
C ARG A 87 10.34 4.08 -5.96
N THR A 88 10.61 2.94 -5.32
CA THR A 88 11.50 2.85 -4.15
C THR A 88 12.90 2.44 -4.59
N ASP A 89 13.91 3.17 -4.12
CA ASP A 89 15.32 2.83 -4.35
C ASP A 89 15.85 1.80 -3.34
N SER A 90 17.07 1.32 -3.56
CA SER A 90 17.74 0.34 -2.69
C SER A 90 18.03 0.85 -1.28
N PHE A 91 17.93 2.16 -1.05
CA PHE A 91 18.12 2.78 0.25
C PHE A 91 16.79 3.06 0.97
N GLY A 92 15.67 2.58 0.41
CA GLY A 92 14.34 2.73 0.98
C GLY A 92 13.72 4.12 0.77
N ASN A 93 14.22 4.92 -0.18
CA ASN A 93 13.56 6.17 -0.56
C ASN A 93 12.57 5.91 -1.71
N THR A 94 11.30 6.23 -1.50
CA THR A 94 10.25 6.22 -2.53
C THR A 94 10.08 7.62 -3.11
N ARG A 95 10.09 7.75 -4.43
CA ARG A 95 9.80 9.01 -5.12
C ARG A 95 8.56 8.85 -6.01
N GLY A 96 7.60 9.73 -5.80
CA GLY A 96 6.38 9.89 -6.59
C GLY A 96 6.53 10.95 -7.69
N SER A 97 5.92 10.73 -8.85
CA SER A 97 5.84 11.74 -9.92
C SER A 97 4.95 12.94 -9.56
N ASN A 98 4.10 12.79 -8.55
CA ASN A 98 3.28 13.84 -7.95
C ASN A 98 4.07 14.75 -6.97
N GLY A 99 5.39 14.54 -6.83
CA GLY A 99 6.25 15.28 -5.92
C GLY A 99 6.35 14.67 -4.52
N THR A 100 5.53 13.67 -4.18
CA THR A 100 5.63 12.97 -2.89
C THR A 100 6.96 12.25 -2.78
N THR A 101 7.67 12.43 -1.68
CA THR A 101 8.90 11.70 -1.40
C THR A 101 8.80 11.05 -0.05
N CYS A 102 9.15 9.77 0.04
CA CYS A 102 9.09 8.99 1.27
C CYS A 102 10.40 8.29 1.55
N ARG A 103 10.76 8.06 2.82
CA ARG A 103 11.96 7.32 3.24
C ARG A 103 11.67 6.49 4.48
N THR A 104 11.89 5.19 4.40
CA THR A 104 11.82 4.30 5.57
C THR A 104 13.20 4.20 6.22
N ASP A 105 13.28 4.45 7.52
CA ASP A 105 14.51 4.27 8.29
C ASP A 105 14.74 2.82 8.72
N SER A 106 15.92 2.55 9.27
CA SER A 106 16.35 1.22 9.72
C SER A 106 15.49 0.64 10.85
N PHE A 107 14.69 1.47 11.52
CA PHE A 107 13.77 1.09 12.59
C PHE A 107 12.34 0.88 12.07
N GLY A 108 12.13 1.01 10.76
CA GLY A 108 10.82 0.85 10.10
C GLY A 108 9.94 2.10 10.13
N THR A 109 10.44 3.23 10.63
CA THR A 109 9.69 4.49 10.62
C THR A 109 9.78 5.10 9.23
N THR A 110 8.64 5.37 8.61
CA THR A 110 8.63 6.00 7.28
C THR A 110 8.33 7.48 7.33
N ARG A 111 9.09 8.26 6.55
CA ARG A 111 9.06 9.72 6.46
C ARG A 111 8.68 10.29 5.10
N CYS A 112 7.65 11.13 4.95
CA CYS A 112 7.21 11.68 3.67
C CYS A 112 6.90 13.17 3.69
N ASN A 113 7.17 13.77 2.54
CA ASN A 113 6.93 15.18 2.23
C ASN A 113 6.10 15.28 0.96
#